data_AF-A0A969BJU3-F1
#
_entry.id   AF-A0A969BJU3-F1
#
_cell.length_a   1.000
_cell.length_b   1.000
_cell.length_c   1.000
_cell.angle_alpha   90.00
_cell.angle_beta   90.00
_cell.angle_gamma   90.00
#
_symmetry.space_group_name_H-M   'P 1'
#
loop_
_entity.id
_entity.type
_entity.pdbx_description
1 polymer ?
#
loop_
_entity_poly.entity_id
_entity_poly.type
_entity_poly.pdbx_seq_one_letter_code
_entity_poly.pdbx_strand_id
1 'polypeptide(L)'
;MDSKPDEAAYNPLQEAVDILIAMRDKIADDANLTWSYYESADQLRRELDDCIDGVRRSDKEHISGLGLYFYPACDMQTISIDNGWSGDYIEFASRYDQLEPALSGSFSRFLN
;
A
#
# COMPACT_ATOMS: atom_id res chain seq x y z
N MET A 1 -9.73 31.16 -23.92
CA MET A 1 -10.32 29.89 -23.45
C MET A 1 -9.14 28.99 -23.16
N ASP A 2 -8.49 29.23 -22.01
CA ASP A 2 -7.43 28.35 -21.52
C ASP A 2 -8.06 27.55 -20.40
N SER A 3 -8.68 26.43 -20.78
CA SER A 3 -9.04 25.40 -19.81
C SER A 3 -7.74 24.91 -19.21
N LYS A 4 -7.50 25.23 -17.94
CA LYS A 4 -6.49 24.53 -17.14
C LYS A 4 -6.70 23.02 -17.37
N PRO A 5 -5.63 22.25 -17.63
CA PRO A 5 -5.78 20.80 -17.69
C PRO A 5 -6.37 20.38 -16.35
N ASP A 6 -7.41 19.56 -16.41
CA ASP A 6 -8.09 18.98 -15.25
C ASP A 6 -7.01 18.34 -14.38
N GLU A 7 -6.66 19.04 -13.30
CA GLU A 7 -5.72 18.60 -12.28
C GLU A 7 -6.44 17.43 -11.61
N ALA A 8 -6.25 16.23 -12.18
CA ALA A 8 -6.98 15.02 -11.80
C ALA A 8 -7.09 14.99 -10.28
N ALA A 9 -8.31 15.21 -9.78
CA ALA A 9 -8.53 15.48 -8.37
C ALA A 9 -7.85 14.38 -7.55
N TYR A 10 -6.92 14.77 -6.70
CA TYR A 10 -6.16 13.84 -5.86
C TYR A 10 -7.12 12.84 -5.20
N ASN A 11 -6.92 11.56 -5.49
CA ASN A 11 -7.75 10.47 -4.98
C ASN A 11 -6.90 9.60 -4.02
N PRO A 12 -7.10 9.71 -2.70
CA PRO A 12 -6.37 8.93 -1.71
C PRO A 12 -6.46 7.41 -1.92
N LEU A 13 -7.59 6.91 -2.43
CA LEU A 13 -7.76 5.48 -2.71
C LEU A 13 -6.93 5.05 -3.92
N GLN A 14 -6.84 5.91 -4.95
CA GLN A 14 -5.99 5.62 -6.10
C GLN A 14 -4.52 5.64 -5.70
N GLU A 15 -4.10 6.61 -4.91
CA GLU A 15 -2.73 6.69 -4.39
C GLU A 15 -2.38 5.45 -3.55
N ALA A 16 -3.29 4.99 -2.69
CA ALA A 16 -3.10 3.76 -1.93
C ALA A 16 -2.95 2.53 -2.85
N VAL A 17 -3.78 2.42 -3.88
CA VAL A 17 -3.64 1.36 -4.90
C VAL A 17 -2.30 1.44 -5.61
N ASP A 18 -1.85 2.63 -5.98
CA ASP A 18 -0.59 2.83 -6.70
C ASP A 18 0.62 2.44 -5.83
N ILE A 19 0.58 2.75 -4.53
CA ILE A 19 1.59 2.30 -3.57
C ILE A 19 1.62 0.77 -3.47
N LEU A 20 0.45 0.13 -3.32
CA LEU A 20 0.36 -1.33 -3.20
C LEU A 20 0.84 -2.03 -4.47
N ILE A 21 0.50 -1.52 -5.66
CA ILE A 21 1.00 -2.06 -6.94
C ILE A 21 2.52 -1.92 -7.01
N ALA A 22 3.07 -0.74 -6.69
CA ALA A 22 4.51 -0.52 -6.71
C ALA A 22 5.23 -1.48 -5.75
N MET A 23 4.68 -1.70 -4.56
CA MET A 23 5.22 -2.64 -3.57
C MET A 23 5.13 -4.09 -4.05
N ARG A 24 4.00 -4.51 -4.62
CA ARG A 24 3.80 -5.85 -5.21
C ARG A 24 4.81 -6.12 -6.32
N ASP A 25 5.12 -5.14 -7.16
CA ASP A 25 6.07 -5.28 -8.26
C ASP A 25 7.54 -5.38 -7.80
N LYS A 26 7.85 -5.05 -6.54
CA LYS A 26 9.17 -5.30 -5.94
C LYS A 26 9.41 -6.77 -5.58
N ILE A 27 8.37 -7.59 -5.56
CA ILE A 27 8.42 -8.95 -5.02
C ILE A 27 8.82 -9.92 -6.15
N ALA A 28 10.11 -10.25 -6.20
CA ALA A 28 10.68 -11.23 -7.12
C ALA A 28 10.28 -12.67 -6.76
N ASP A 29 10.34 -13.58 -7.73
CA ASP A 29 10.02 -15.00 -7.51
C ASP A 29 10.94 -15.67 -6.49
N ASP A 30 12.19 -15.21 -6.42
CA ASP A 30 13.23 -15.67 -5.51
C ASP A 30 13.40 -14.78 -4.27
N ALA A 31 12.39 -13.96 -3.94
CA ALA A 31 12.45 -13.06 -2.79
C ALA A 31 12.80 -13.81 -1.50
N ASN A 32 13.72 -13.25 -0.72
CA ASN A 32 14.06 -13.74 0.59
C ASN A 32 12.94 -13.39 1.59
N LEU A 33 12.28 -14.42 2.10
CA LEU A 33 11.14 -14.32 3.02
C LEU A 33 11.43 -14.92 4.40
N THR A 34 12.71 -15.20 4.71
CA THR A 34 13.16 -15.97 5.88
C THR A 34 12.61 -15.46 7.22
N TRP A 35 12.41 -14.14 7.34
CA TRP A 35 11.94 -13.48 8.56
C TRP A 35 10.50 -12.96 8.49
N SER A 36 9.73 -13.49 7.55
CA SER A 36 8.30 -13.17 7.38
C SER A 36 7.42 -14.39 7.64
N TYR A 37 6.11 -14.19 7.79
CA TYR A 37 5.15 -15.29 7.85
C TYR A 37 4.86 -15.92 6.48
N TYR A 38 5.31 -15.29 5.39
CA TYR A 38 5.02 -15.76 4.04
C TYR A 38 5.89 -16.97 3.67
N GLU A 39 5.23 -18.01 3.15
CA GLU A 39 5.89 -19.23 2.70
C GLU A 39 6.41 -19.12 1.26
N SER A 40 5.90 -18.15 0.49
CA SER A 40 6.30 -17.93 -0.92
C SER A 40 6.02 -16.52 -1.41
N ALA A 41 6.79 -16.09 -2.41
CA ALA A 41 6.56 -14.82 -3.11
C ALA A 41 5.16 -14.75 -3.75
N ASP A 42 4.65 -15.89 -4.23
CA ASP A 42 3.30 -16.01 -4.79
C ASP A 42 2.21 -15.78 -3.76
N GLN A 43 2.34 -16.35 -2.56
CA GLN A 43 1.39 -16.11 -1.47
C GLN A 43 1.33 -14.62 -1.15
N LEU A 44 2.51 -14.00 -1.04
CA LEU A 44 2.61 -12.59 -0.69
C LEU A 44 2.03 -11.66 -1.78
N ARG A 45 2.35 -11.92 -3.05
CA ARG A 45 1.76 -11.16 -4.17
C ARG A 45 0.24 -11.31 -4.23
N ARG A 46 -0.29 -12.50 -3.95
CA ARG A 46 -1.75 -12.71 -3.88
C ARG A 46 -2.40 -11.91 -2.76
N GLU A 47 -1.77 -11.84 -1.59
CA GLU A 47 -2.31 -11.04 -0.49
C GLU A 47 -2.34 -9.55 -0.84
N LEU A 48 -1.30 -9.05 -1.51
CA LEU A 48 -1.29 -7.68 -2.02
C LEU A 48 -2.32 -7.46 -3.12
N ASP A 49 -2.50 -8.42 -4.04
CA ASP A 49 -3.53 -8.37 -5.08
C ASP A 49 -4.95 -8.33 -4.46
N ASP A 50 -5.20 -9.15 -3.43
CA ASP A 50 -6.46 -9.16 -2.67
C ASP A 50 -6.69 -7.81 -1.97
N CYS A 51 -5.64 -7.23 -1.38
CA CYS A 51 -5.69 -5.91 -0.76
C CYS A 51 -5.99 -4.80 -1.78
N ILE A 52 -5.28 -4.79 -2.92
CA ILE A 52 -5.50 -3.85 -4.03
C ILE A 52 -6.96 -3.90 -4.48
N ASP A 53 -7.49 -5.11 -4.70
CA ASP A 53 -8.86 -5.29 -5.15
C ASP A 53 -9.88 -4.89 -4.07
N GLY A 54 -9.57 -5.10 -2.79
CA GLY A 54 -10.36 -4.59 -1.67
C GLY A 54 -10.42 -3.05 -1.66
N VAL A 55 -9.27 -2.38 -1.75
CA VAL A 55 -9.18 -0.91 -1.76
C VAL A 55 -9.92 -0.32 -2.97
N ARG A 56 -9.79 -0.93 -4.15
CA ARG A 56 -10.53 -0.52 -5.37
C ARG A 56 -12.05 -0.59 -5.21
N ARG A 57 -12.54 -1.53 -4.38
CA ARG A 57 -13.96 -1.65 -4.03
C ARG A 57 -14.38 -0.76 -2.86
N SER A 58 -13.48 0.09 -2.36
CA SER A 58 -13.68 0.89 -1.15
C SER A 58 -14.03 0.02 0.07
N ASP A 59 -13.46 -1.19 0.14
CA ASP A 59 -13.69 -2.12 1.24
C ASP A 59 -13.07 -1.60 2.53
N LYS A 60 -13.89 -1.47 3.57
CA LYS A 60 -13.49 -0.81 4.83
C LYS A 60 -12.43 -1.59 5.58
N GLU A 61 -12.50 -2.93 5.57
CA GLU A 61 -11.55 -3.77 6.29
C GLU A 61 -10.17 -3.64 5.65
N HIS A 62 -10.10 -3.73 4.32
CA HIS A 62 -8.86 -3.58 3.57
C HIS A 62 -8.26 -2.18 3.72
N ILE A 63 -9.08 -1.11 3.63
CA ILE A 63 -8.60 0.27 3.86
C ILE A 63 -8.03 0.43 5.27
N SER A 64 -8.72 -0.09 6.29
CA SER A 64 -8.27 0.01 7.68
C SER A 64 -7.00 -0.82 7.96
N GLY A 65 -6.80 -1.89 7.19
CA GLY A 65 -5.64 -2.77 7.30
C GLY A 65 -4.38 -2.26 6.62
N LEU A 66 -4.45 -1.23 5.77
CA LEU A 66 -3.29 -0.75 5.00
C LEU A 66 -2.09 -0.38 5.88
N GLY A 67 -2.33 0.19 7.05
CA GLY A 67 -1.27 0.56 7.99
C GLY A 67 -0.41 -0.62 8.44
N LEU A 68 -0.92 -1.86 8.38
CA LEU A 68 -0.18 -3.06 8.75
C LEU A 68 1.07 -3.27 7.88
N TYR A 69 1.02 -2.87 6.62
CA TYR A 69 2.15 -2.97 5.70
C TYR A 69 3.24 -1.93 5.98
N PHE A 70 2.96 -0.88 6.77
CA PHE A 70 3.88 0.23 6.98
C PHE A 70 4.32 0.41 8.45
N TYR A 71 3.86 -0.44 9.37
CA TYR A 71 4.31 -0.38 10.76
C TYR A 71 5.81 -0.68 10.91
N PRO A 72 6.49 -0.09 11.91
CA PRO A 72 7.87 -0.46 12.22
C PRO A 72 7.98 -1.96 12.51
N ALA A 73 9.06 -2.56 12.00
CA ALA A 73 9.36 -3.99 12.10
C ALA A 73 8.24 -4.91 11.59
N CYS A 74 7.43 -4.44 10.63
CA CYS A 74 6.52 -5.32 9.90
C CYS A 74 7.29 -6.22 8.92
N ASP A 75 6.60 -7.25 8.43
CA ASP A 75 7.14 -8.17 7.45
C ASP A 75 7.60 -7.43 6.19
N MET A 76 6.83 -6.45 5.70
CA MET A 76 7.21 -5.67 4.51
C MET A 76 8.50 -4.90 4.69
N GLN A 77 8.72 -4.30 5.85
CA GLN A 77 10.00 -3.63 6.13
C GLN A 77 11.15 -4.64 6.08
N THR A 78 10.98 -5.79 6.72
CA THR A 78 12.01 -6.83 6.79
C THR A 78 12.33 -7.40 5.41
N ILE A 79 11.30 -7.75 4.64
CA ILE A 79 11.42 -8.22 3.27
C ILE A 79 12.12 -7.16 2.41
N SER A 80 11.79 -5.87 2.58
CA SER A 80 12.44 -4.79 1.81
C SER A 80 13.94 -4.70 2.05
N ILE A 81 14.37 -4.92 3.29
CA ILE A 81 15.79 -4.89 3.68
C ILE A 81 16.50 -6.09 3.08
N ASP A 82 15.93 -7.28 3.26
CA ASP A 82 16.51 -8.55 2.82
C ASP A 82 16.59 -8.70 1.30
N ASN A 83 15.75 -7.95 0.57
CA ASN A 83 15.66 -7.99 -0.89
C ASN A 83 16.20 -6.71 -1.58
N GLY A 84 16.85 -5.82 -0.82
CA GLY A 84 17.59 -4.68 -1.40
C GLY A 84 16.73 -3.53 -1.93
N TRP A 85 15.47 -3.39 -1.49
CA TRP A 85 14.56 -2.32 -1.89
C TRP A 85 14.04 -1.49 -0.71
N SER A 86 14.76 -1.47 0.41
CA SER A 86 14.40 -0.67 1.60
C SER A 86 14.25 0.83 1.34
N GLY A 87 14.97 1.39 0.36
CA GLY A 87 14.78 2.77 -0.08
C GLY A 87 13.40 3.01 -0.67
N ASP A 88 12.93 2.10 -1.54
CA ASP A 88 11.59 2.17 -2.13
C ASP A 88 10.51 1.98 -1.05
N TYR A 89 10.74 1.07 -0.09
CA TYR A 89 9.84 0.90 1.06
C TYR A 89 9.66 2.18 1.86
N ILE A 90 10.75 2.92 2.13
CA ILE A 90 10.68 4.21 2.85
C ILE A 90 9.88 5.23 2.04
N GLU A 91 10.03 5.27 0.72
CA GLU A 91 9.21 6.12 -0.15
C GLU A 91 7.72 5.73 -0.08
N PHE A 92 7.41 4.44 -0.15
CA PHE A 92 6.04 3.93 -0.03
C PHE A 92 5.41 4.30 1.32
N ALA A 93 6.13 4.07 2.42
CA ALA A 93 5.68 4.44 3.77
C ALA A 93 5.46 5.96 3.88
N SER A 94 6.36 6.78 3.33
CA SER A 94 6.21 8.24 3.35
C SER A 94 5.00 8.71 2.54
N ARG A 95 4.70 8.07 1.40
CA ARG A 95 3.49 8.36 0.61
C ARG A 95 2.23 7.92 1.36
N TYR A 96 2.27 6.78 2.03
CA TYR A 96 1.16 6.31 2.87
C TYR A 96 0.88 7.26 4.05
N ASP A 97 1.92 7.72 4.76
CA ASP A 97 1.77 8.68 5.86
C ASP A 97 1.08 9.99 5.43
N GLN A 98 1.29 10.42 4.18
CA GLN A 98 0.67 11.62 3.63
C GLN A 98 -0.83 11.44 3.33
N LEU A 99 -1.26 10.22 2.97
CA LEU A 99 -2.64 9.95 2.56
C LEU A 99 -3.50 9.34 3.68
N GLU A 100 -2.91 8.70 4.69
CA GLU A 100 -3.62 8.07 5.81
C GLU A 100 -4.65 9.01 6.47
N PRO A 101 -4.37 10.31 6.71
CA PRO A 101 -5.35 11.22 7.30
C PRO A 101 -6.58 11.43 6.41
N ALA A 102 -6.42 11.33 5.08
CA ALA A 102 -7.52 11.43 4.14
C ALA A 102 -8.34 10.14 4.10
N LEU A 103 -7.70 8.98 4.27
CA LEU A 103 -8.38 7.69 4.42
C LEU A 103 -9.15 7.61 5.75
N SER A 104 -8.54 7.94 6.88
CA SER A 104 -9.19 7.87 8.20
C SER A 104 -10.17 9.04 8.45
N GLY A 105 -9.86 10.23 7.95
CA GLY A 105 -10.73 11.42 8.06
C GLY A 105 -11.99 11.35 7.20
N SER A 106 -11.96 10.66 6.06
CA SER A 106 -13.16 10.42 5.25
C SER A 106 -14.17 9.56 6.01
N PHE A 107 -13.70 8.59 6.82
CA PHE A 107 -14.57 7.73 7.61
C PHE A 107 -15.30 8.44 8.75
N SER A 108 -14.72 9.49 9.34
CA SER A 108 -15.39 10.27 10.39
C SER A 108 -16.62 11.04 9.88
N ARG A 109 -16.68 11.37 8.58
CA ARG A 109 -17.82 12.09 7.98
C ARG A 109 -19.02 11.20 7.62
N PHE A 110 -18.88 9.88 7.62
CA PHE A 110 -19.97 8.94 7.29
C PHE A 110 -20.63 8.29 8.52
N LEU A 111 -20.29 8.76 9.73
CA LEU A 111 -20.85 8.28 11.00
C LEU A 111 -21.74 9.31 11.72
N ASN A 112 -22.37 10.22 10.97
CA ASN A 112 -23.41 11.13 11.48
C ASN A 112 -24.69 11.01 10.67
#